data_AF-A0AAV1J1B7-F1
#
_entry.id   AF-A0AAV1J1B7-F1
#
_cell.length_a   1.000
_cell.length_b   1.000
_cell.length_c   1.000
_cell.angle_alpha   90.00
_cell.angle_beta   90.00
_cell.angle_gamma   90.00
#
_symmetry.space_group_name_H-M   'P 1'
#
loop_
_entity.id
_entity.type
_entity.pdbx_description
1 polymer ?
#
loop_
_entity_poly.entity_id
_entity_poly.type
_entity_poly.pdbx_seq_one_letter_code
_entity_poly.pdbx_strand_id
1 'polypeptide(L)'
;MILLENCAAAFGKFPEVEKNSAVMFAAIHNIVLAKMFLLLYHKNSIRKLNYEIATVMENIEEERVMKEQYRKVKYGITLYVVSVYLSLAAYGIESLRRAITEGTPFYTVVTYFPYFEDTSIIATVIRTFFYITWLYMMLPMMSADCMPIIHLIIMAYKFITLCQHYETIREEFQRNIKRDRRQATEILQKGFLEGIVIHQKLL
;
A
#
# COMPACT_ATOMS: atom_id res chain seq x y z
N MET A 1 16.85 16.31 2.25
CA MET A 1 17.33 14.91 2.41
C MET A 1 17.51 14.25 1.06
N ILE A 2 16.46 14.04 0.26
CA ILE A 2 16.54 13.31 -1.03
C ILE A 2 17.56 13.89 -2.02
N LEU A 3 17.64 15.23 -2.13
CA LEU A 3 18.68 15.88 -2.94
C LEU A 3 20.10 15.48 -2.48
N LEU A 4 20.34 15.43 -1.16
CA LEU A 4 21.64 15.05 -0.60
C LEU A 4 21.93 13.56 -0.77
N GLU A 5 20.92 12.71 -0.81
CA GLU A 5 21.08 11.28 -1.15
C GLU A 5 21.43 11.11 -2.62
N ASN A 6 20.77 11.85 -3.52
CA ASN A 6 21.12 11.87 -4.94
C ASN A 6 22.56 12.38 -5.15
N CYS A 7 22.98 13.43 -4.43
CA CYS A 7 24.36 13.90 -4.45
C CYS A 7 25.33 12.87 -3.84
N ALA A 8 24.95 12.12 -2.81
CA ALA A 8 25.75 11.03 -2.25
C ALA A 8 25.92 9.88 -3.27
N ALA A 9 24.84 9.50 -3.95
CA ALA A 9 24.86 8.50 -5.00
C ALA A 9 25.71 8.93 -6.21
N ALA A 10 25.60 10.19 -6.64
CA ALA A 10 26.31 10.70 -7.81
C ALA A 10 27.77 11.08 -7.53
N PHE A 11 28.03 11.81 -6.44
CA PHE A 11 29.32 12.46 -6.18
C PHE A 11 30.01 12.02 -4.89
N GLY A 12 29.30 11.30 -4.02
CA GLY A 12 29.85 10.85 -2.74
C GLY A 12 30.95 9.80 -2.91
N LYS A 13 32.07 10.01 -2.22
CA LYS A 13 33.16 9.04 -2.07
C LYS A 13 32.96 8.31 -0.74
N PHE A 14 32.49 7.08 -0.83
CA PHE A 14 32.23 6.22 0.32
C PHE A 14 32.87 4.85 0.11
N PRO A 15 33.10 4.07 1.17
CA PRO A 15 33.40 2.66 1.02
C PRO A 15 32.26 1.93 0.29
N GLU A 16 32.54 0.75 -0.28
CA GLU A 16 31.67 0.07 -1.23
C GLU A 16 30.26 -0.22 -0.68
N VAL A 17 30.16 -0.60 0.59
CA VAL A 17 28.90 -0.94 1.26
C VAL A 17 27.99 0.29 1.42
N GLU A 18 28.57 1.41 1.83
CA GLU A 18 27.89 2.68 2.03
C GLU A 18 27.53 3.33 0.69
N LYS A 19 28.37 3.15 -0.33
CA LYS A 19 28.07 3.61 -1.69
C LYS A 19 26.86 2.87 -2.25
N ASN A 20 26.80 1.55 -2.09
CA ASN A 20 25.64 0.75 -2.51
C ASN A 20 24.37 1.17 -1.76
N SER A 21 24.49 1.42 -0.46
CA SER A 21 23.38 1.92 0.36
C SER A 21 22.89 3.29 -0.12
N ALA A 22 23.80 4.22 -0.43
CA ALA A 22 23.45 5.55 -0.95
C ALA A 22 22.70 5.49 -2.28
N VAL A 23 23.15 4.63 -3.21
CA VAL A 23 22.48 4.42 -4.50
C VAL A 23 21.09 3.82 -4.31
N MET A 24 20.97 2.82 -3.43
CA MET A 24 19.69 2.19 -3.12
C MET A 24 18.69 3.20 -2.54
N PHE A 25 19.08 3.98 -1.53
CA PHE A 25 18.20 4.98 -0.92
C PHE A 25 17.81 6.10 -1.90
N ALA A 26 18.77 6.59 -2.71
CA ALA A 26 18.48 7.55 -3.75
C ALA A 26 17.43 7.02 -4.73
N ALA A 27 17.60 5.79 -5.25
CA ALA A 27 16.62 5.19 -6.17
C ALA A 27 15.24 5.04 -5.51
N ILE A 28 15.17 4.47 -4.30
CA ILE A 28 13.91 4.22 -3.59
C ILE A 28 13.18 5.54 -3.32
N HIS A 29 13.85 6.56 -2.79
CA HIS A 29 13.18 7.81 -2.41
C HIS A 29 12.72 8.62 -3.63
N ASN A 30 13.41 8.54 -4.78
CA ASN A 30 12.90 9.11 -6.02
C ASN A 30 11.64 8.37 -6.53
N ILE A 31 11.58 7.03 -6.40
CA ILE A 31 10.37 6.27 -6.72
C ILE A 31 9.22 6.69 -5.79
N VAL A 32 9.49 6.88 -4.50
CA VAL A 32 8.49 7.36 -3.53
C VAL A 32 7.99 8.75 -3.92
N LEU A 33 8.87 9.68 -4.27
CA LEU A 33 8.46 11.01 -4.76
C LEU A 33 7.58 10.91 -6.01
N ALA A 34 7.95 10.06 -6.97
CA ALA A 34 7.16 9.83 -8.17
C ALA A 34 5.77 9.27 -7.84
N LYS A 35 5.67 8.28 -6.96
CA LYS A 35 4.39 7.74 -6.46
C LYS A 35 3.54 8.82 -5.80
N MET A 36 4.13 9.63 -4.92
CA MET A 36 3.43 10.72 -4.24
C MET A 36 2.93 11.78 -5.22
N PHE A 37 3.75 12.12 -6.22
CA PHE A 37 3.35 13.03 -7.29
C PHE A 37 2.17 12.46 -8.09
N LEU A 38 2.22 11.18 -8.48
CA LEU A 38 1.13 10.51 -9.19
C LEU A 38 -0.17 10.48 -8.38
N LEU A 39 -0.10 10.22 -7.07
CA LEU A 39 -1.27 10.26 -6.19
C LEU A 39 -1.90 11.66 -6.12
N LEU A 40 -1.09 12.71 -6.06
CA LEU A 40 -1.58 14.09 -6.07
C LEU A 40 -2.16 14.46 -7.44
N TYR A 41 -1.47 14.09 -8.52
CA TYR A 41 -1.89 14.35 -9.89
C TYR A 41 -3.22 13.67 -10.23
N HIS A 42 -3.41 12.42 -9.80
CA HIS A 42 -4.64 11.64 -10.02
C HIS A 42 -5.64 11.68 -8.85
N LYS A 43 -5.50 12.62 -7.91
CA LYS A 43 -6.34 12.72 -6.71
C LYS A 43 -7.85 12.66 -7.01
N ASN A 44 -8.29 13.34 -8.06
CA ASN A 44 -9.71 13.37 -8.44
C ASN A 44 -10.18 12.01 -8.96
N SER A 45 -9.37 11.34 -9.79
CA SER A 45 -9.65 9.99 -10.28
C SER A 45 -9.69 8.98 -9.13
N ILE A 46 -8.77 9.07 -8.17
CA ILE A 46 -8.74 8.20 -6.99
C ILE A 46 -9.98 8.44 -6.11
N ARG A 47 -10.38 9.70 -5.92
CA ARG A 47 -11.59 10.03 -5.15
C ARG A 47 -12.84 9.46 -5.82
N LYS A 48 -12.93 9.57 -7.15
CA LYS A 48 -14.02 8.98 -7.94
C LYS A 48 -14.03 7.46 -7.82
N LEU A 49 -12.87 6.81 -7.98
CA LEU A 49 -12.71 5.37 -7.83
C LEU A 49 -13.17 4.88 -6.44
N ASN A 50 -12.75 5.55 -5.36
CA ASN A 50 -13.17 5.24 -4.00
C ASN A 50 -14.69 5.33 -3.83
N TYR A 51 -15.32 6.34 -4.44
CA TYR A 51 -16.77 6.51 -4.39
C TYR A 51 -17.51 5.45 -5.20
N GLU A 52 -17.03 5.13 -6.41
CA GLU A 52 -17.63 4.11 -7.27
C GLU A 52 -17.53 2.72 -6.61
N ILE A 53 -16.36 2.34 -6.10
CA ILE A 53 -16.19 1.06 -5.39
C ILE A 53 -17.08 0.99 -4.14
N ALA A 54 -17.28 2.10 -3.42
CA ALA A 54 -18.14 2.12 -2.25
C ALA A 54 -19.64 1.96 -2.60
N THR A 55 -20.09 2.56 -3.69
CA THR A 55 -21.51 2.61 -4.09
C THR A 55 -21.95 1.43 -4.94
N VAL A 56 -21.03 0.82 -5.70
CA VAL A 56 -21.33 -0.36 -6.50
C VAL A 56 -21.75 -1.51 -5.59
N MET A 57 -22.92 -2.10 -5.88
CA MET A 57 -23.51 -3.25 -5.16
C MET A 57 -23.99 -2.98 -3.72
N GLU A 58 -24.16 -1.72 -3.31
CA GLU A 58 -24.69 -1.37 -1.98
C GLU A 58 -25.99 -2.11 -1.63
N ASN A 59 -26.85 -2.36 -2.62
CA ASN A 59 -28.14 -3.05 -2.42
C ASN A 59 -28.04 -4.58 -2.25
N ILE A 60 -26.89 -5.18 -2.57
CA ILE A 60 -26.70 -6.64 -2.61
C ILE A 60 -25.64 -7.09 -1.58
N GLU A 61 -24.89 -6.15 -1.00
CA GLU A 61 -23.86 -6.46 -0.01
C GLU A 61 -24.45 -7.03 1.29
N GLU A 62 -23.96 -8.21 1.68
CA GLU A 62 -24.27 -8.82 2.96
C GLU A 62 -23.36 -8.30 4.07
N GLU A 63 -23.93 -7.97 5.23
CA GLU A 63 -23.19 -7.46 6.40
C GLU A 63 -22.05 -8.40 6.83
N ARG A 64 -22.26 -9.73 6.71
CA ARG A 64 -21.24 -10.73 7.04
C ARG A 64 -20.01 -10.60 6.14
N VAL A 65 -20.22 -10.44 4.84
CA VAL A 65 -19.16 -10.33 3.83
C VAL A 65 -18.41 -9.01 4.02
N MET A 66 -19.12 -7.92 4.30
CA MET A 66 -18.51 -6.62 4.63
C MET A 66 -17.63 -6.69 5.89
N LYS A 67 -18.08 -7.38 6.94
CA LYS A 67 -17.27 -7.60 8.16
C LYS A 67 -16.01 -8.40 7.86
N GLU A 68 -16.10 -9.43 7.02
CA GLU A 68 -14.94 -10.23 6.61
C GLU A 68 -13.96 -9.40 5.76
N GLN A 69 -14.47 -8.62 4.81
CA GLN A 69 -13.70 -7.66 4.01
C GLN A 69 -12.94 -6.69 4.91
N TYR A 70 -13.64 -6.01 5.83
CA TYR A 70 -13.04 -5.06 6.75
C TYR A 70 -11.94 -5.71 7.59
N ARG A 71 -12.18 -6.93 8.08
CA ARG A 71 -11.19 -7.69 8.85
C ARG A 71 -9.96 -8.02 8.02
N LYS A 72 -10.11 -8.46 6.77
CA LYS A 72 -8.99 -8.73 5.85
C LYS A 72 -8.20 -7.46 5.51
N VAL A 73 -8.88 -6.36 5.22
CA VAL A 73 -8.25 -5.05 5.01
C VAL A 73 -7.44 -4.64 6.23
N LYS A 74 -8.04 -4.71 7.43
CA LYS A 74 -7.37 -4.34 8.69
C LYS A 74 -6.13 -5.20 8.93
N TYR A 75 -6.22 -6.53 8.78
CA TYR A 75 -5.07 -7.41 8.94
C TYR A 75 -4.00 -7.15 7.87
N GLY A 76 -4.38 -6.98 6.60
CA GLY A 76 -3.45 -6.70 5.51
C GLY A 76 -2.64 -5.43 5.75
N ILE A 77 -3.31 -4.33 6.10
CA ILE A 77 -2.65 -3.07 6.45
C ILE A 77 -1.78 -3.24 7.69
N THR A 78 -2.31 -3.85 8.76
CA THR A 78 -1.57 -4.00 10.02
C THR A 78 -0.30 -4.82 9.83
N LEU A 79 -0.37 -5.95 9.13
CA LEU A 79 0.79 -6.80 8.84
C LEU A 79 1.83 -6.09 7.99
N TYR A 80 1.39 -5.33 6.97
CA TYR A 80 2.29 -4.52 6.15
C TYR A 80 2.97 -3.41 6.97
N VAL A 81 2.21 -2.71 7.82
CA VAL A 81 2.77 -1.65 8.66
C VAL A 81 3.79 -2.21 9.64
N VAL A 82 3.44 -3.31 10.33
CA VAL A 82 4.33 -3.99 11.27
C VAL A 82 5.59 -4.50 10.58
N SER A 83 5.48 -5.09 9.39
CA SER A 83 6.64 -5.62 8.68
C SER A 83 7.62 -4.51 8.30
N VAL A 84 7.13 -3.38 7.80
CA VAL A 84 7.96 -2.22 7.45
C VAL A 84 8.65 -1.65 8.69
N TYR A 85 7.93 -1.43 9.80
CA TYR A 85 8.55 -0.93 11.03
C TYR A 85 9.55 -1.91 11.65
N LEU A 86 9.29 -3.22 11.54
CA LEU A 86 10.24 -4.24 11.98
C LEU A 86 11.52 -4.21 11.14
N SER A 87 11.41 -4.04 9.82
CA SER A 87 12.57 -3.83 8.94
C SER A 87 13.34 -2.56 9.30
N LEU A 88 12.63 -1.44 9.56
CA LEU A 88 13.26 -0.19 10.01
C LEU A 88 14.02 -0.36 11.32
N ALA A 89 13.41 -1.04 12.30
CA ALA A 89 14.05 -1.33 13.58
C ALA A 89 15.31 -2.18 13.40
N ALA A 90 15.26 -3.20 12.52
CA ALA A 90 16.43 -4.02 12.19
C ALA A 90 17.57 -3.20 11.57
N TYR A 91 17.27 -2.27 10.64
CA TYR A 91 18.27 -1.34 10.11
C TYR A 91 18.88 -0.44 11.19
N GLY A 92 18.05 0.08 12.10
CA GLY A 92 18.51 0.88 13.23
C GLY A 92 19.42 0.10 14.19
N ILE A 93 19.06 -1.15 14.50
CA ILE A 93 19.85 -2.04 15.37
C ILE A 93 21.19 -2.40 14.72
N GLU A 94 21.21 -2.73 13.43
CA GLU A 94 22.46 -3.06 12.72
C GLU A 94 23.39 -1.84 12.63
N SER A 95 22.84 -0.66 12.36
CA SER A 95 23.61 0.60 12.37
C SER A 95 24.20 0.91 13.76
N LEU A 96 23.42 0.71 14.82
CA LEU A 96 23.88 0.89 16.20
C LEU A 96 24.97 -0.14 16.57
N ARG A 97 24.79 -1.40 16.18
CA ARG A 97 25.77 -2.46 16.40
C ARG A 97 27.11 -2.08 15.77
N ARG A 98 27.11 -1.68 14.49
CA ARG A 98 28.34 -1.27 13.77
C ARG A 98 29.01 -0.07 14.43
N ALA A 99 28.23 0.90 14.89
CA ALA A 99 28.78 2.05 15.60
C ALA A 99 29.51 1.66 16.90
N ILE A 100 29.01 0.64 17.61
CA ILE A 100 29.63 0.14 18.85
C ILE A 100 30.83 -0.78 18.56
N THR A 101 30.72 -1.70 17.60
CA THR A 101 31.75 -2.72 17.35
C THR A 101 32.90 -2.24 16.47
N GLU A 102 32.61 -1.41 15.47
CA GLU A 102 33.57 -0.97 14.46
C GLU A 102 34.02 0.49 14.68
N GLY A 103 33.40 1.20 15.63
CA GLY A 103 33.65 2.62 15.87
C GLY A 103 33.23 3.53 14.72
N THR A 104 32.40 3.02 13.80
CA THR A 104 31.91 3.77 12.65
C THR A 104 30.82 4.77 13.08
N PRO A 105 30.66 5.90 12.38
CA PRO A 105 29.58 6.84 12.68
C PRO A 105 28.22 6.17 12.53
N PHE A 106 27.25 6.50 13.39
CA PHE A 106 25.87 6.03 13.20
C PHE A 106 25.30 6.59 11.90
N TYR A 107 25.08 5.72 10.91
CA TYR A 107 24.43 6.06 9.65
C TYR A 107 23.32 5.04 9.33
N THR A 108 22.10 5.54 9.22
CA THR A 108 20.94 4.78 8.69
C THR A 108 20.56 5.26 7.31
N VAL A 109 20.86 6.53 6.99
CA VAL A 109 20.66 7.15 5.70
C VAL A 109 21.97 7.81 5.27
N VAL A 110 22.50 7.39 4.12
CA VAL A 110 23.75 7.93 3.57
C VAL A 110 23.43 9.19 2.76
N THR A 111 23.87 10.34 3.26
CA THR A 111 23.68 11.66 2.63
C THR A 111 25.04 12.28 2.29
N TYR A 112 25.06 13.21 1.33
CA TYR A 112 26.31 13.86 0.90
C TYR A 112 26.93 14.73 2.00
N PHE A 113 26.11 15.24 2.91
CA PHE A 113 26.51 16.04 4.05
C PHE A 113 25.71 15.59 5.28
N PRO A 114 26.34 15.42 6.46
CA PRO A 114 27.76 15.63 6.78
C PRO A 114 28.67 14.58 6.15
N TYR A 115 29.96 14.90 5.99
CA TYR A 115 30.95 13.99 5.39
C TYR A 115 31.04 12.69 6.19
N PHE A 116 31.31 11.56 5.53
CA PHE A 116 31.25 10.25 6.17
C PHE A 116 32.18 10.15 7.39
N GLU A 117 33.42 10.60 7.26
CA GLU A 117 34.44 10.52 8.32
C GLU A 117 34.27 11.57 9.43
N ASP A 118 33.33 12.51 9.31
CA ASP A 118 33.15 13.58 10.28
C ASP A 118 32.46 13.05 11.56
N THR A 119 33.23 12.89 12.63
CA THR A 119 32.77 12.43 13.95
C THR A 119 32.36 13.58 14.88
N SER A 120 32.29 14.82 14.39
CA SER A 120 31.90 15.96 15.21
C SER A 120 30.48 15.81 15.79
N ILE A 121 30.25 16.48 16.93
CA ILE A 121 28.93 16.52 17.58
C ILE A 121 27.88 17.10 16.62
N ILE A 122 28.26 18.11 15.84
CA ILE A 122 27.38 18.75 14.84
C ILE A 122 26.98 17.75 13.75
N ALA A 123 27.93 16.98 13.21
CA ALA A 123 27.65 15.95 12.22
C ALA A 123 26.71 14.87 12.79
N THR A 124 26.91 14.47 14.05
CA THR A 124 26.03 13.51 14.72
C THR A 124 24.60 14.03 14.86
N VAL A 125 24.41 15.28 15.30
CA VAL A 125 23.09 15.92 15.41
C VAL A 125 22.38 15.95 14.05
N ILE A 126 23.09 16.30 12.97
CA ILE A 126 22.52 16.35 11.62
C ILE A 126 22.14 14.94 11.12
N ARG A 127 22.96 13.91 11.38
CA ARG A 127 22.62 12.52 11.04
C ARG A 127 21.37 12.05 11.78
N THR A 128 21.25 12.36 13.07
CA THR A 128 20.04 12.06 13.84
C THR A 128 18.81 12.80 13.29
N PHE A 129 18.95 14.06 12.89
CA PHE A 129 17.88 14.82 12.25
C PHE A 129 17.42 14.19 10.93
N PHE A 130 18.35 13.76 10.06
CA PHE A 130 17.98 13.06 8.83
C PHE A 130 17.34 11.71 9.10
N TYR A 131 17.79 10.97 10.11
CA TYR A 131 17.14 9.74 10.53
C TYR A 131 15.69 9.96 10.96
N ILE A 132 15.42 10.97 11.81
CA ILE A 132 14.05 11.31 12.22
C ILE A 132 13.20 11.74 11.03
N THR A 133 13.77 12.54 10.12
CA THR A 133 13.07 12.96 8.88
C THR A 133 12.73 11.76 8.00
N TRP A 134 13.64 10.79 7.88
CA TRP A 134 13.42 9.55 7.15
C TRP A 134 12.31 8.71 7.78
N LEU A 135 12.29 8.55 9.11
CA LEU A 135 11.19 7.89 9.82
C LEU A 135 9.83 8.54 9.53
N TYR A 136 9.78 9.87 9.47
CA TYR A 136 8.54 10.59 9.14
C TYR A 136 8.13 10.39 7.68
N MET A 137 9.09 10.38 6.75
CA MET A 137 8.84 10.16 5.32
C MET A 137 8.30 8.76 5.00
N MET A 138 8.53 7.76 5.87
CA MET A 138 7.94 6.43 5.69
C MET A 138 6.41 6.42 5.78
N LEU A 139 5.79 7.31 6.57
CA LEU A 139 4.33 7.36 6.72
C LEU A 139 3.58 7.57 5.40
N PRO A 140 3.88 8.63 4.60
CA PRO A 140 3.24 8.81 3.30
C PRO A 140 3.58 7.70 2.31
N MET A 141 4.80 7.14 2.34
CA MET A 141 5.18 5.99 1.51
C MET A 141 4.29 4.78 1.79
N MET A 142 4.11 4.44 3.07
CA MET A 142 3.28 3.31 3.49
C MET A 142 1.81 3.54 3.17
N SER A 143 1.32 4.78 3.32
CA SER A 143 -0.05 5.14 2.93
C SER A 143 -0.28 4.96 1.43
N ALA A 144 0.67 5.39 0.60
CA ALA A 144 0.62 5.22 -0.85
C ALA A 144 0.58 3.74 -1.27
N ASP A 145 1.38 2.90 -0.62
CA ASP A 145 1.42 1.46 -0.92
C ASP A 145 0.20 0.71 -0.36
N CYS A 146 -0.39 1.17 0.75
CA CYS A 146 -1.61 0.58 1.31
C CYS A 146 -2.85 0.82 0.41
N MET A 147 -2.92 1.93 -0.32
CA MET A 147 -4.09 2.25 -1.15
C MET A 147 -4.40 1.14 -2.17
N PRO A 148 -3.46 0.69 -3.02
CA PRO A 148 -3.70 -0.44 -3.93
C PRO A 148 -4.06 -1.74 -3.21
N ILE A 149 -3.41 -2.05 -2.08
CA ILE A 149 -3.70 -3.26 -1.29
C ILE A 149 -5.16 -3.26 -0.83
N ILE A 150 -5.64 -2.12 -0.31
CA ILE A 150 -7.03 -1.94 0.11
C ILE A 150 -7.97 -2.15 -1.08
N HIS A 151 -7.68 -1.50 -2.22
CA HIS A 151 -8.51 -1.62 -3.43
C HIS A 151 -8.58 -3.07 -3.91
N LEU A 152 -7.46 -3.78 -3.97
CA LEU A 152 -7.43 -5.19 -4.39
C LEU A 152 -8.25 -6.08 -3.47
N ILE A 153 -8.17 -5.88 -2.15
CA ILE A 153 -8.98 -6.64 -1.20
C ILE A 153 -10.46 -6.32 -1.39
N ILE A 154 -10.84 -5.05 -1.47
CA ILE A 154 -12.25 -4.67 -1.67
C ILE A 154 -12.78 -5.26 -2.98
N MET A 155 -12.03 -5.13 -4.08
CA MET A 155 -12.40 -5.69 -5.38
C MET A 155 -12.60 -7.21 -5.33
N ALA A 156 -11.71 -7.94 -4.66
CA ALA A 156 -11.86 -9.38 -4.47
C ALA A 156 -13.17 -9.73 -3.74
N TYR A 157 -13.51 -8.97 -2.70
CA TYR A 157 -14.76 -9.15 -1.96
C TYR A 157 -16.01 -8.75 -2.77
N LYS A 158 -15.94 -7.71 -3.60
CA LYS A 158 -17.03 -7.36 -4.54
C LYS A 158 -17.29 -8.49 -5.53
N PHE A 159 -16.25 -9.14 -6.05
CA PHE A 159 -16.42 -10.33 -6.90
C PHE A 159 -17.01 -11.52 -6.14
N ILE A 160 -16.64 -11.73 -4.87
CA ILE A 160 -17.26 -12.77 -4.03
C ILE A 160 -18.75 -12.49 -3.83
N THR A 161 -19.14 -11.25 -3.54
CA THR A 161 -20.55 -10.86 -3.42
C THR A 161 -21.30 -11.06 -4.73
N LEU A 162 -20.66 -10.80 -5.88
CA LEU A 162 -21.28 -11.04 -7.18
C LEU A 162 -21.50 -12.54 -7.44
N CYS A 163 -20.55 -13.38 -7.04
CA CYS A 163 -20.74 -14.83 -7.09
C CYS A 163 -21.90 -15.30 -6.20
N GLN A 164 -22.01 -14.76 -4.98
CA GLN A 164 -23.12 -15.06 -4.08
C GLN A 164 -24.47 -14.61 -4.65
N HIS A 165 -24.52 -13.45 -5.31
CA HIS A 165 -25.70 -12.97 -6.00
C HIS A 165 -26.20 -13.98 -7.06
N TYR A 166 -25.29 -14.51 -7.89
CA TYR A 166 -25.65 -15.55 -8.86
C TYR A 166 -26.12 -16.86 -8.22
N GLU A 167 -25.53 -17.24 -7.08
CA GLU A 167 -25.97 -18.39 -6.29
C GLU A 167 -27.40 -18.19 -5.75
N THR A 168 -27.72 -17.01 -5.21
CA THR A 168 -29.07 -16.67 -4.75
C THR A 168 -30.08 -16.75 -5.90
N ILE A 169 -29.76 -16.20 -7.07
CA ILE A 169 -30.62 -16.29 -8.27
C ILE A 169 -30.86 -17.76 -8.66
N ARG A 170 -29.81 -18.59 -8.63
CA ARG A 170 -29.94 -20.02 -8.94
C ARG A 170 -30.89 -20.72 -7.97
N GLU A 171 -30.77 -20.45 -6.68
CA GLU A 171 -31.66 -21.05 -5.68
C GLU A 171 -33.11 -20.60 -5.84
N GLU A 172 -33.35 -19.30 -6.08
CA GLU A 172 -34.69 -18.77 -6.33
C GLU A 172 -35.32 -19.38 -7.59
N PHE A 173 -34.54 -19.51 -8.66
CA PHE A 173 -34.97 -20.17 -9.88
C PHE A 173 -35.39 -21.63 -9.60
N GLN A 174 -34.56 -22.40 -8.89
CA GLN A 174 -34.85 -23.80 -8.55
C GLN A 174 -36.09 -23.96 -7.65
N ARG A 175 -36.33 -23.01 -6.73
CA ARG A 175 -37.55 -23.03 -5.89
C ARG A 175 -38.80 -22.70 -6.70
N ASN A 176 -38.72 -21.75 -7.62
CA ASN A 176 -39.88 -21.23 -8.35
C ASN A 176 -40.23 -22.05 -9.60
N ILE A 177 -39.27 -22.80 -10.20
CA ILE A 177 -39.52 -23.58 -11.42
C ILE A 177 -40.63 -24.62 -11.27
N LYS A 178 -40.82 -25.15 -10.06
CA LYS A 178 -41.87 -26.14 -9.75
C LYS A 178 -43.25 -25.51 -9.57
N ARG A 179 -43.33 -24.21 -9.30
CA ARG A 179 -44.57 -23.46 -9.10
C ARG A 179 -45.02 -22.74 -10.36
N ASP A 180 -44.14 -21.92 -10.91
CA ASP A 180 -44.39 -21.13 -12.11
C ASP A 180 -43.10 -21.01 -12.94
N ARG A 181 -43.09 -21.70 -14.08
CA ARG A 181 -41.94 -21.74 -14.98
C ARG A 181 -41.68 -20.40 -15.67
N ARG A 182 -42.73 -19.61 -15.96
CA ARG A 182 -42.58 -18.30 -16.61
C ARG A 182 -41.93 -17.32 -15.64
N GLN A 183 -42.49 -17.21 -14.43
CA GLN A 183 -41.96 -16.34 -13.39
C GLN A 183 -40.51 -16.70 -13.03
N ALA A 184 -40.20 -18.00 -12.92
CA ALA A 184 -38.83 -18.44 -12.65
C ALA A 184 -37.85 -17.99 -13.75
N THR A 185 -38.23 -18.10 -15.01
CA THR A 185 -37.37 -17.73 -16.14
C THR A 185 -37.13 -16.21 -16.20
N GLU A 186 -38.16 -15.41 -15.86
CA GLU A 186 -38.02 -13.94 -15.76
C GLU A 186 -37.06 -13.52 -14.65
N ILE A 187 -37.13 -14.16 -13.46
CA ILE A 187 -36.21 -13.90 -12.35
C ILE A 187 -34.77 -14.19 -12.76
N LEU A 188 -34.54 -15.35 -13.40
CA LEU A 188 -33.22 -15.74 -13.88
C LEU A 188 -32.68 -14.75 -14.91
N GLN A 189 -33.49 -14.38 -15.91
CA GLN A 189 -33.06 -13.46 -16.97
C GLN A 189 -32.72 -12.08 -16.41
N LYS A 190 -33.57 -11.54 -15.54
CA LYS A 190 -33.38 -10.20 -14.95
C LYS A 190 -32.15 -10.18 -14.04
N GLY A 191 -32.04 -11.13 -13.12
CA GLY A 191 -30.90 -11.23 -12.20
C GLY A 191 -29.57 -11.46 -12.93
N PHE A 192 -29.59 -12.27 -14.00
CA PHE A 192 -28.39 -12.50 -14.81
C PHE A 192 -27.93 -11.24 -15.55
N LEU A 193 -28.85 -10.49 -16.16
CA LEU A 193 -28.54 -9.20 -16.81
C LEU A 193 -28.02 -8.18 -15.80
N GLU A 194 -28.62 -8.09 -14.62
CA GLU A 194 -28.18 -7.22 -13.54
C GLU A 194 -26.74 -7.56 -13.10
N GLY A 195 -26.43 -8.86 -12.92
CA GLY A 195 -25.09 -9.33 -12.61
C GLY A 195 -24.03 -8.97 -13.66
N ILE A 196 -24.38 -9.04 -14.97
CA ILE A 196 -23.47 -8.62 -16.05
C ILE A 196 -23.18 -7.12 -15.97
N VAL A 197 -24.22 -6.30 -15.77
CA VAL A 197 -24.06 -4.84 -15.64
C VAL A 197 -23.21 -4.48 -14.43
N ILE A 198 -23.39 -5.19 -13.31
CA ILE A 198 -22.56 -5.02 -12.11
C ILE A 198 -21.10 -5.39 -12.40
N HIS A 199 -20.86 -6.53 -13.04
CA HIS A 199 -19.51 -6.95 -13.42
C HIS A 199 -18.82 -5.92 -14.32
N GLN A 200 -19.54 -5.36 -15.29
CA GLN A 200 -19.03 -4.31 -16.17
C GLN A 200 -18.70 -3.02 -15.42
N LYS A 201 -19.41 -2.68 -14.34
CA LYS A 201 -19.11 -1.52 -13.49
C LYS A 201 -17.91 -1.75 -12.56
N LEU A 202 -17.56 -3.00 -12.29
CA LEU A 202 -16.41 -3.38 -11.46
C LEU A 202 -15.09 -3.40 -12.27
N LEU A 203 -15.16 -3.54 -13.59
CA LEU A 203 -13.99 -3.49 -14.51
C LEU A 203 -13.66 -2.06 -14.93
#